data_AF-A0A5J5EKU5-F1
#
_entry.id   AF-A0A5J5EKU5-F1
#
_cell.length_a   1.000
_cell.length_b   1.000
_cell.length_c   1.000
_cell.angle_alpha   90.00
_cell.angle_beta   90.00
_cell.angle_gamma   90.00
#
_symmetry.space_group_name_H-M   'P 1'
#
loop_
_entity.id
_entity.type
_entity.pdbx_description
1 polymer ?
#
loop_
_entity_poly.entity_id
_entity_poly.type
_entity_poly.pdbx_seq_one_letter_code
_entity_poly.pdbx_strand_id
1 'polypeptide(L)'
;QHLDKAQHDQENDELDEEALVRQLRPLIEQATGTLKETEGVIKALDPDGRVSQSATRKAQDHEGTKEEQHLAELLAQLTGEVTKAIENARDKIKNMPSAKKTLGPLLDLFADPLFQIVSGVGLLLNGVLSLLGNIVSTPPPP
;
A
#
# COMPACT_ATOMS: atom_id res chain seq x y z
N GLN A 1 14.62 -5.16 -7.49
CA GLN A 1 15.27 -6.11 -8.40
C GLN A 1 14.71 -6.04 -9.82
N HIS A 2 13.51 -6.55 -10.13
CA HIS A 2 12.94 -6.47 -11.50
C HIS A 2 12.85 -5.04 -12.05
N LEU A 3 12.36 -4.12 -11.22
CA LEU A 3 12.27 -2.70 -11.54
C LEU A 3 13.64 -2.02 -11.73
N ASP A 4 14.68 -2.46 -11.00
CA ASP A 4 16.03 -1.91 -11.12
C ASP A 4 16.69 -2.38 -12.41
N LYS A 5 16.49 -3.66 -12.75
CA LYS A 5 16.90 -4.20 -14.05
C LYS A 5 16.20 -3.46 -15.19
N ALA A 6 14.88 -3.29 -15.13
CA ALA A 6 14.16 -2.58 -16.18
C ALA A 6 14.63 -1.14 -16.38
N GLN A 7 14.96 -0.42 -15.31
CA GLN A 7 15.52 0.92 -15.42
C GLN A 7 16.90 0.91 -16.10
N HIS A 8 17.77 -0.04 -15.72
CA HIS A 8 19.06 -0.23 -16.38
C HIS A 8 18.88 -0.57 -17.88
N ASP A 9 17.98 -1.49 -18.21
CA ASP A 9 17.73 -1.91 -19.60
C ASP A 9 17.13 -0.73 -20.42
N GLN A 10 16.34 0.14 -19.78
CA GLN A 10 15.81 1.36 -20.41
C GLN A 10 16.93 2.36 -20.77
N GLU A 11 17.93 2.53 -19.92
CA GLU A 11 19.08 3.42 -20.17
C GLU A 11 19.98 2.93 -21.32
N ASN A 12 19.88 1.63 -21.66
CA ASN A 12 20.67 1.00 -22.72
C ASN A 12 19.85 0.66 -23.99
N ASP A 13 18.60 1.14 -24.09
CA ASP A 13 17.66 0.82 -25.19
C ASP A 13 17.37 -0.70 -25.35
N GLU A 14 17.49 -1.48 -24.27
CA GLU A 14 17.28 -2.93 -24.22
C GLU A 14 15.99 -3.33 -23.47
N LEU A 15 15.17 -2.37 -23.07
CA LEU A 15 13.97 -2.60 -22.26
C LEU A 15 12.91 -3.45 -22.99
N ASP A 16 12.58 -4.60 -22.40
CA ASP A 16 11.38 -5.37 -22.73
C ASP A 16 10.27 -5.10 -21.69
N GLU A 17 9.38 -4.16 -22.01
CA GLU A 17 8.25 -3.80 -21.15
C GLU A 17 7.28 -4.97 -20.93
N GLU A 18 7.11 -5.85 -21.91
CA GLU A 18 6.19 -6.99 -21.76
C GLU A 18 6.76 -8.03 -20.79
N ALA A 19 8.07 -8.29 -20.84
CA ALA A 19 8.73 -9.15 -19.88
C ALA A 19 8.65 -8.58 -18.46
N LEU A 20 8.83 -7.25 -18.30
CA LEU A 20 8.64 -6.59 -17.02
C LEU A 20 7.21 -6.77 -16.48
N VAL A 21 6.19 -6.55 -17.32
CA VAL A 21 4.79 -6.76 -16.96
C VAL A 21 4.53 -8.20 -16.52
N ARG A 22 5.03 -9.18 -17.29
CA ARG A 22 4.87 -10.61 -16.96
C ARG A 22 5.50 -10.98 -15.63
N GLN A 23 6.60 -10.33 -15.24
CA GLN A 23 7.28 -10.57 -13.96
C GLN A 23 6.59 -9.89 -12.79
N LEU A 24 6.17 -8.62 -12.92
CA LEU A 24 5.65 -7.84 -11.81
C LEU A 24 4.18 -8.09 -11.51
N ARG A 25 3.36 -8.32 -12.55
CA ARG A 25 1.92 -8.52 -12.39
C ARG A 25 1.55 -9.59 -11.35
N PRO A 26 2.07 -10.84 -11.42
CA PRO A 26 1.69 -11.87 -10.45
C PRO A 26 2.13 -11.52 -9.02
N LEU A 27 3.24 -10.79 -8.85
CA LEU A 27 3.71 -10.37 -7.53
C LEU A 27 2.78 -9.32 -6.91
N ILE A 28 2.34 -8.33 -7.70
CA ILE A 28 1.40 -7.29 -7.23
C ILE A 28 0.03 -7.91 -6.93
N GLU A 29 -0.46 -8.80 -7.79
CA GLU A 29 -1.73 -9.49 -7.60
C GLU A 29 -1.70 -10.37 -6.33
N GLN A 30 -0.61 -11.12 -6.11
CA GLN A 30 -0.43 -11.92 -4.90
C GLN A 30 -0.37 -11.06 -3.63
N ALA A 31 0.41 -9.97 -3.65
CA ALA A 31 0.51 -9.07 -2.50
C ALA A 31 -0.83 -8.40 -2.17
N THR A 32 -1.55 -7.95 -3.20
CA THR A 32 -2.91 -7.41 -3.07
C THR A 32 -3.87 -8.44 -2.48
N GLY A 33 -3.78 -9.70 -2.93
CA GLY A 33 -4.57 -10.81 -2.40
C GLY A 33 -4.38 -11.02 -0.90
N THR A 34 -3.11 -11.12 -0.46
CA THR A 34 -2.77 -11.26 0.97
C THR A 34 -3.32 -10.12 1.83
N LEU A 35 -3.24 -8.87 1.34
CA LEU A 35 -3.80 -7.73 2.06
C LEU A 35 -5.33 -7.78 2.13
N LYS A 36 -6.01 -8.16 1.04
CA LYS A 36 -7.47 -8.31 1.03
C LYS A 36 -7.96 -9.43 1.96
N GLU A 37 -7.24 -10.55 2.03
CA GLU A 37 -7.54 -11.61 2.99
C GLU A 37 -7.40 -11.11 4.43
N THR A 38 -6.32 -10.38 4.72
CA THR A 38 -6.07 -9.78 6.03
C THR A 38 -7.16 -8.77 6.39
N GLU A 39 -7.52 -7.88 5.47
CA GLU A 39 -8.63 -6.93 5.61
C GLU A 39 -9.94 -7.66 5.93
N GLY A 40 -10.23 -8.76 5.22
CA GLY A 40 -11.41 -9.58 5.44
C GLY A 40 -11.46 -10.21 6.83
N VAL A 41 -10.33 -10.73 7.32
CA VAL A 41 -10.22 -11.28 8.68
C VAL A 41 -10.48 -10.19 9.73
N ILE A 42 -9.92 -9.00 9.57
CA ILE A 42 -10.13 -7.87 10.51
C ILE A 42 -11.61 -7.48 10.54
N LYS A 43 -12.25 -7.34 9.38
CA LYS A 43 -13.68 -7.02 9.30
C LYS A 43 -14.56 -8.10 9.92
N ALA A 44 -14.18 -9.38 9.78
CA ALA A 44 -14.92 -10.49 10.39
C ALA A 44 -14.79 -10.51 11.92
N LEU A 45 -13.66 -10.04 12.46
CA LEU A 45 -13.42 -9.94 13.90
C LEU A 45 -14.16 -8.76 14.56
N ASP A 46 -14.39 -7.68 13.81
CA ASP A 46 -15.11 -6.50 14.29
C ASP A 46 -16.20 -6.04 13.29
N PRO A 47 -17.27 -6.84 13.11
CA PRO A 47 -18.27 -6.59 12.08
C PRO A 47 -19.10 -5.32 12.32
N ASP A 48 -19.22 -4.87 13.57
CA ASP A 48 -19.94 -3.66 13.96
C ASP A 48 -19.01 -2.47 14.28
N GLY A 49 -17.70 -2.64 14.12
CA GLY A 49 -16.70 -1.58 14.28
C GLY A 49 -16.52 -1.10 15.74
N ARG A 50 -17.03 -1.84 16.72
CA ARG A 50 -16.98 -1.43 18.13
C ARG A 50 -15.57 -1.52 18.68
N VAL A 51 -14.81 -2.54 18.29
CA VAL A 51 -13.42 -2.73 18.72
C VAL A 51 -12.56 -1.60 18.15
N SER A 52 -12.67 -1.31 16.84
CA SER A 52 -11.99 -0.21 16.18
C SER A 52 -12.31 1.14 16.81
N GLN A 53 -13.59 1.41 17.10
CA GLN A 53 -13.99 2.65 17.76
C GLN A 53 -13.43 2.77 19.17
N SER A 54 -13.42 1.67 19.93
CA SER A 54 -12.82 1.67 21.27
C SER A 54 -11.32 1.91 21.22
N ALA A 55 -10.60 1.23 20.32
CA ALA A 55 -9.16 1.43 20.12
C ALA A 55 -8.83 2.86 19.70
N THR A 56 -9.63 3.45 18.79
CA THR A 56 -9.50 4.85 18.36
C THR A 56 -9.64 5.81 19.54
N ARG A 57 -10.64 5.61 20.39
CA ARG A 57 -10.86 6.44 21.60
C ARG A 57 -9.70 6.31 22.57
N LYS A 58 -9.26 5.08 22.90
CA LYS A 58 -8.09 4.86 23.77
C LYS A 58 -6.84 5.53 23.23
N ALA A 59 -6.63 5.52 21.91
CA ALA A 59 -5.50 6.19 21.29
C ALA A 59 -5.58 7.72 21.44
N GLN A 60 -6.77 8.32 21.30
CA GLN A 60 -7.01 9.75 21.53
C GLN A 60 -6.76 10.15 22.98
N ASP A 61 -7.22 9.32 23.91
CA ASP A 61 -7.13 9.56 25.35
C ASP A 61 -5.75 9.17 25.91
N HIS A 62 -4.82 8.68 25.07
CA HIS A 62 -3.50 8.17 25.44
C HIS A 62 -3.55 6.99 26.44
N GLU A 63 -4.62 6.19 26.37
CA GLU A 63 -4.90 5.03 27.23
C GLU A 63 -4.65 3.68 26.53
N GLY A 64 -3.99 3.69 25.37
CA GLY A 64 -3.62 2.48 24.65
C GLY A 64 -2.69 1.58 25.48
N THR A 65 -3.00 0.29 25.53
CA THR A 65 -2.13 -0.75 26.10
C THR A 65 -0.81 -0.86 25.31
N LYS A 66 0.20 -1.49 25.91
CA LYS A 66 1.49 -1.69 25.23
C LYS A 66 1.34 -2.55 23.97
N GLU A 67 0.45 -3.53 24.02
CA GLU A 67 0.13 -4.41 22.90
C GLU A 67 -0.57 -3.64 21.77
N GLU A 68 -1.52 -2.77 22.11
CA GLU A 68 -2.20 -1.88 21.13
C GLU A 68 -1.20 -0.88 20.50
N GLN A 69 -0.27 -0.33 21.28
CA GLN A 69 0.81 0.55 20.78
C GLN A 69 1.77 -0.19 19.85
N HIS A 70 2.19 -1.40 20.22
CA HIS A 70 3.08 -2.21 19.39
C HIS A 70 2.43 -2.60 18.06
N LEU A 71 1.15 -2.98 18.09
CA LEU A 71 0.37 -3.25 16.87
C LEU A 71 0.31 -2.00 15.96
N ALA A 72 0.15 -0.81 16.57
CA ALA A 72 0.15 0.45 15.84
C ALA A 72 1.46 0.70 15.07
N GLU A 73 2.59 0.46 15.72
CA GLU A 73 3.92 0.60 15.12
C GLU A 73 4.12 -0.35 13.93
N LEU A 74 3.74 -1.62 14.09
CA LEU A 74 3.86 -2.62 13.02
C LEU A 74 3.01 -2.25 11.80
N LEU A 75 1.78 -1.78 12.01
CA LEU A 75 0.90 -1.36 10.93
C LEU A 75 1.38 -0.07 10.25
N ALA A 76 1.97 0.86 11.01
CA ALA A 76 2.61 2.04 10.44
C ALA A 76 3.83 1.66 9.59
N GLN A 77 4.67 0.73 10.06
CA GLN A 77 5.81 0.21 9.30
C GLN A 77 5.36 -0.46 8.00
N LEU A 78 4.39 -1.40 8.07
CA LEU A 78 3.84 -2.07 6.91
C LEU A 78 3.28 -1.08 5.89
N THR A 79 2.51 -0.09 6.36
CA THR A 79 1.94 0.95 5.49
C THR A 79 3.05 1.76 4.82
N GLY A 80 4.06 2.18 5.58
CA GLY A 80 5.18 2.93 5.05
C GLY A 80 6.00 2.15 4.02
N GLU A 81 6.28 0.87 4.28
CA GLU A 81 7.04 0.00 3.36
C GLU A 81 6.29 -0.23 2.04
N VAL A 82 5.00 -0.56 2.11
CA VAL A 82 4.21 -0.81 0.91
C VAL A 82 3.96 0.48 0.11
N THR A 83 3.69 1.59 0.79
CA THR A 83 3.57 2.92 0.15
C THR A 83 4.84 3.25 -0.65
N LYS A 84 6.01 3.13 -0.02
CA LYS A 84 7.30 3.37 -0.68
C LYS A 84 7.52 2.43 -1.85
N ALA A 85 7.12 1.16 -1.73
CA ALA A 85 7.23 0.19 -2.82
C ALA A 85 6.35 0.57 -4.02
N ILE A 86 5.11 1.03 -3.77
CA ILE A 86 4.18 1.50 -4.80
C ILE A 86 4.73 2.76 -5.49
N GLU A 87 5.17 3.75 -4.72
CA GLU A 87 5.74 5.00 -5.25
C GLU A 87 6.98 4.73 -6.12
N ASN A 88 7.92 3.92 -5.62
CA ASN A 88 9.12 3.53 -6.37
C ASN A 88 8.74 2.78 -7.67
N ALA A 89 7.74 1.91 -7.63
CA ALA A 89 7.27 1.22 -8.83
C ALA A 89 6.67 2.20 -9.84
N ARG A 90 5.80 3.12 -9.39
CA ARG A 90 5.20 4.17 -10.24
C ARG A 90 6.28 5.04 -10.89
N ASP A 91 7.28 5.48 -10.12
CA ASP A 91 8.35 6.34 -10.59
C ASP A 91 9.20 5.67 -11.67
N LYS A 92 9.51 4.38 -11.50
CA LYS A 92 10.31 3.63 -12.46
C LYS A 92 9.56 3.30 -13.75
N ILE A 93 8.24 3.07 -13.69
CA ILE A 93 7.44 2.78 -14.90
C ILE A 93 6.86 4.04 -15.57
N LYS A 94 7.08 5.25 -15.03
CA LYS A 94 6.38 6.46 -15.50
C LYS A 94 6.60 6.79 -16.98
N ASN A 95 7.75 6.39 -17.52
CA ASN A 95 8.17 6.58 -18.91
C ASN A 95 8.12 5.28 -19.73
N MET A 96 7.43 4.25 -19.24
CA MET A 96 7.25 2.94 -19.90
C MET A 96 5.77 2.78 -20.26
N PRO A 97 5.30 3.18 -21.47
CA PRO A 97 3.87 3.31 -21.76
C PRO A 97 3.05 2.02 -21.58
N SER A 98 3.59 0.87 -21.99
CA SER A 98 2.92 -0.43 -21.90
C SER A 98 2.88 -0.94 -20.46
N ALA A 99 4.01 -0.83 -19.75
CA ALA A 99 4.11 -1.18 -18.34
C ALA A 99 3.22 -0.29 -17.48
N LYS A 100 3.24 1.03 -17.68
CA LYS A 100 2.38 1.99 -16.97
C LYS A 100 0.90 1.70 -17.17
N LYS A 101 0.47 1.42 -18.41
CA LYS A 101 -0.92 1.10 -18.74
C LYS A 101 -1.41 -0.17 -18.02
N THR A 102 -0.54 -1.15 -17.83
CA THR A 102 -0.92 -2.45 -17.27
C THR A 102 -0.72 -2.52 -15.75
N LEU A 103 0.43 -2.06 -15.25
CA LEU A 103 0.81 -2.15 -13.85
C LEU A 103 0.26 -0.98 -13.01
N GLY A 104 0.07 0.20 -13.61
CA GLY A 104 -0.45 1.38 -12.89
C GLY A 104 -1.76 1.08 -12.14
N PRO A 105 -2.81 0.57 -12.81
CA PRO A 105 -4.06 0.20 -12.14
C PRO A 105 -3.90 -0.89 -11.06
N LEU A 106 -2.94 -1.81 -11.22
CA LEU A 106 -2.68 -2.85 -10.21
C LEU A 106 -1.99 -2.26 -8.96
N LEU A 107 -1.10 -1.29 -9.15
CA LEU A 107 -0.46 -0.56 -8.06
C LEU A 107 -1.47 0.29 -7.29
N ASP A 108 -2.46 0.87 -7.98
CA ASP A 108 -3.57 1.60 -7.35
C ASP A 108 -4.40 0.66 -6.47
N LEU A 109 -4.82 -0.49 -7.02
CA LEU A 109 -5.58 -1.51 -6.29
C LEU A 109 -4.82 -2.12 -5.10
N PHE A 110 -3.49 -2.09 -5.12
CA PHE A 110 -2.66 -2.60 -4.03
C PHE A 110 -2.70 -1.69 -2.80
N ALA A 111 -2.88 -0.37 -2.97
CA ALA A 111 -2.96 0.59 -1.89
C ALA A 111 -4.29 0.50 -1.09
N ASP A 112 -5.38 0.14 -1.76
CA ASP A 112 -6.74 0.13 -1.20
C ASP A 112 -6.90 -0.72 0.07
N PRO A 113 -6.56 -2.03 0.09
CA PRO A 113 -6.77 -2.86 1.28
C PRO A 113 -5.92 -2.40 2.47
N LEU A 114 -4.75 -1.80 2.22
CA LEU A 114 -3.90 -1.21 3.24
C LEU A 114 -4.59 -0.05 3.97
N PHE A 115 -5.20 0.85 3.21
CA PHE A 115 -5.99 1.95 3.77
C PHE A 115 -7.13 1.44 4.65
N GLN A 116 -7.80 0.38 4.21
CA GLN A 116 -8.91 -0.24 4.94
C GLN A 116 -8.45 -0.94 6.21
N ILE A 117 -7.31 -1.64 6.19
CA ILE A 117 -6.70 -2.26 7.38
C ILE A 117 -6.39 -1.19 8.44
N VAL A 118 -5.68 -0.13 8.06
CA VAL A 118 -5.30 0.96 8.98
C VAL A 118 -6.54 1.67 9.55
N SER A 119 -7.55 1.89 8.71
CA SER A 119 -8.82 2.49 9.14
C SER A 119 -9.57 1.57 10.11
N GLY A 120 -9.63 0.28 9.79
CA GLY A 120 -10.29 -0.76 10.59
C GLY A 120 -9.63 -1.02 11.93
N VAL A 121 -8.40 -0.60 12.18
CA VAL A 121 -7.76 -0.72 13.51
C VAL A 121 -7.72 0.61 14.28
N GLY A 122 -8.32 1.68 13.74
CA GLY A 122 -8.44 2.96 14.45
C GLY A 122 -7.16 3.79 14.52
N LEU A 123 -6.13 3.47 13.72
CA LEU A 123 -4.81 4.11 13.76
C LEU A 123 -4.70 5.40 12.94
N LEU A 124 -5.84 5.95 12.50
CA LEU A 124 -5.87 7.08 11.60
C LEU A 124 -5.30 8.37 12.21
N LEU A 125 -5.00 8.43 13.50
CA LEU A 125 -4.97 9.72 14.17
C LEU A 125 -3.67 10.50 14.26
N ASN A 126 -2.45 10.01 14.00
CA ASN A 126 -1.28 10.90 14.15
C ASN A 126 -0.05 10.67 13.25
N GLY A 127 -0.06 9.76 12.27
CA GLY A 127 1.11 9.61 11.38
C GLY A 127 0.87 8.87 10.08
N VAL A 128 -0.04 7.90 10.09
CA VAL A 128 -0.33 7.07 8.91
C VAL A 128 -1.19 7.82 7.87
N LEU A 129 -2.09 8.72 8.28
CA LEU A 129 -2.84 9.58 7.34
C LEU A 129 -1.93 10.50 6.50
N SER A 130 -0.85 11.04 7.09
CA SER A 130 0.09 11.89 6.33
C SER A 130 0.85 11.09 5.28
N LEU A 131 1.19 9.82 5.57
CA LEU A 131 1.80 8.91 4.59
C LEU A 131 0.80 8.53 3.49
N LEU A 132 -0.45 8.22 3.85
CA LEU A 132 -1.50 7.83 2.91
C LEU A 132 -1.98 9.01 2.04
N GLY A 133 -2.06 10.22 2.60
CA GLY A 133 -2.47 11.43 1.89
C GLY A 133 -1.54 11.80 0.73
N ASN A 134 -0.26 11.46 0.82
CA ASN A 134 0.71 11.69 -0.27
C ASN A 134 0.44 10.80 -1.50
N ILE A 135 -0.16 9.62 -1.31
CA ILE A 135 -0.42 8.64 -2.38
C ILE A 135 -1.68 9.01 -3.17
N VAL A 136 -2.71 9.47 -2.47
CA VAL A 136 -4.03 9.78 -3.05
C VAL A 136 -4.06 11.16 -3.70
N SER A 137 -3.15 12.07 -3.30
CA SER A 137 -3.15 13.47 -3.75
C SER A 137 -2.33 13.74 -5.02
N THR A 138 -1.90 12.72 -5.78
CA THR A 138 -1.27 12.96 -7.08
C THR A 138 -2.36 13.22 -8.14
N PRO A 139 -2.56 14.46 -8.62
CA PRO A 139 -3.52 14.70 -9.69
C PRO A 139 -3.00 14.08 -11.00
N PRO A 140 -3.89 13.62 -11.91
CA PRO A 140 -3.46 13.21 -13.24
C PRO A 140 -2.76 14.38 -13.94
N PRO A 141 -1.71 14.15 -14.74
CA PRO A 141 -1.04 15.23 -15.46
C PRO A 141 -2.02 15.91 -16.42
N PRO A 142 -1.84 17.22 -16.69
CA PRO A 142 -2.69 17.97 -17.63
C PRO A 142 -2.63 17.41 -19.05
#